data_AF-A0AAN8WCN2-F1
#
_entry.id   AF-A0AAN8WCN2-F1
#
_cell.length_a   1.000
_cell.length_b   1.000
_cell.length_c   1.000
_cell.angle_alpha   90.00
_cell.angle_beta   90.00
_cell.angle_gamma   90.00
#
_symmetry.space_group_name_H-M   'P 1'
#
loop_
_entity.id
_entity.type
_entity.pdbx_description
1 polymer ?
#
loop_
_entity_poly.entity_id
_entity_poly.type
_entity_poly.pdbx_seq_one_letter_code
_entity_poly.pdbx_strand_id
1 'polypeptide(L)'
;TGIINDSEKIFTLEELQVSNMIENDATKLSLYLWKIAEMSQGFSGRTLRKIPFLAHALFVGSQKMSHETFLNAMQNAVAKQIQDRTDLSS
;
A
#
# COMPACT_ATOMS: atom_id res chain seq x y z
N THR A 1 5.98 4.39 -18.46
CA THR A 1 4.95 5.07 -17.65
C THR A 1 5.37 4.97 -16.21
N GLY A 2 5.71 6.10 -15.58
CA GLY A 2 6.09 6.17 -14.16
C GLY A 2 5.19 7.20 -13.48
N ILE A 3 4.15 6.71 -12.80
CA ILE A 3 3.27 7.54 -11.97
C ILE A 3 3.96 7.83 -10.63
N ILE A 4 4.84 6.91 -10.19
CA ILE A 4 5.62 7.04 -8.98
C ILE A 4 7.04 7.50 -9.33
N ASN A 5 7.56 8.46 -8.58
CA ASN A 5 8.94 8.94 -8.72
C ASN A 5 9.91 7.90 -8.09
N ASP A 6 10.87 7.44 -8.90
CA ASP A 6 11.66 6.21 -8.67
C ASP A 6 12.90 6.41 -7.79
N SER A 7 12.88 7.35 -6.83
CA SER A 7 14.05 7.67 -6.01
C SER A 7 14.20 6.81 -4.76
N GLU A 8 13.14 6.11 -4.34
CA GLU A 8 13.09 5.39 -3.06
C GLU A 8 13.00 3.89 -3.29
N LYS A 9 13.92 3.11 -2.71
CA LYS A 9 13.95 1.65 -2.84
C LYS A 9 12.89 1.01 -1.95
N ILE A 10 12.10 0.09 -2.51
CA ILE A 10 11.29 -0.87 -1.75
C ILE A 10 12.05 -2.19 -1.65
N PHE A 11 12.20 -2.69 -0.43
CA PHE A 11 12.83 -3.96 -0.12
C PHE A 11 11.82 -5.10 -0.16
N THR A 12 12.28 -6.26 -0.61
CA THR A 12 11.55 -7.53 -0.53
C THR A 12 11.39 -7.98 0.92
N LEU A 13 10.45 -8.90 1.17
CA LEU A 13 10.24 -9.45 2.50
C LEU A 13 11.50 -10.16 3.04
N GLU A 14 12.23 -10.88 2.19
CA GLU A 14 13.47 -11.56 2.57
C GLU A 14 14.54 -10.55 3.01
N GLU A 15 14.74 -9.46 2.25
CA GLU A 15 15.67 -8.39 2.62
C GLU A 15 15.27 -7.73 3.97
N LEU A 16 13.98 -7.54 4.21
CA LEU A 16 13.49 -7.01 5.49
C LEU A 16 13.71 -7.99 6.65
N GLN A 17 13.51 -9.29 6.42
CA GLN A 17 13.73 -10.32 7.44
C GLN A 17 15.22 -10.42 7.82
N VAL A 18 16.12 -10.34 6.84
CA VAL A 18 17.58 -10.31 7.09
C VAL A 18 17.98 -9.09 7.92
N SER A 19 17.30 -7.96 7.75
CA SER A 19 17.52 -6.75 8.57
C SER A 19 16.74 -6.75 9.90
N ASN A 20 16.21 -7.91 10.33
CA ASN A 20 15.38 -8.08 11.52
C ASN A 20 14.15 -7.16 11.56
N MET A 21 13.64 -6.75 10.39
CA MET A 21 12.47 -5.87 10.26
C MET A 21 12.64 -4.52 10.99
N ILE A 22 13.87 -4.05 11.17
CA ILE A 22 14.15 -2.81 11.90
C ILE A 22 13.72 -1.61 11.04
N GLU A 23 12.89 -0.74 11.61
CA GLU A 23 12.45 0.50 10.97
C GLU A 23 13.55 1.57 11.02
N ASN A 24 13.95 2.05 9.84
CA ASN A 24 14.87 3.18 9.64
C ASN A 24 14.54 3.86 8.30
N ASP A 25 15.26 4.92 7.93
CA ASP A 25 14.97 5.68 6.72
C ASP A 25 14.95 4.84 5.43
N ALA A 26 15.77 3.79 5.35
CA ALA A 26 15.78 2.89 4.19
C ALA A 26 14.60 1.91 4.21
N THR A 27 14.25 1.34 5.36
CA THR A 27 13.24 0.27 5.45
C THR A 27 11.82 0.79 5.68
N LYS A 28 11.65 2.06 6.10
CA LYS A 28 10.37 2.67 6.51
C LYS A 28 9.23 2.41 5.52
N LEU A 29 9.44 2.70 4.23
CA LEU A 29 8.38 2.54 3.21
C LEU A 29 8.06 1.06 2.95
N SER A 30 9.04 0.18 3.06
CA SER A 30 8.84 -1.26 2.83
C SER A 30 8.10 -1.90 4.01
N LEU A 31 8.43 -1.51 5.24
CA LEU A 31 7.68 -1.89 6.44
C LEU A 31 6.28 -1.29 6.44
N TYR A 32 6.11 -0.08 5.90
CA TYR A 32 4.78 0.49 5.73
C TYR A 32 3.93 -0.30 4.73
N LEU A 33 4.49 -0.67 3.58
CA LEU A 33 3.82 -1.56 2.63
C LEU A 33 3.48 -2.92 3.26
N TRP A 34 4.36 -3.47 4.10
CA TRP A 34 4.09 -4.68 4.85
C TRP A 34 2.90 -4.53 5.80
N LYS A 35 2.80 -3.43 6.56
CA LYS A 35 1.62 -3.12 7.40
C LYS A 35 0.33 -3.05 6.57
N ILE A 36 0.37 -2.47 5.37
CA ILE A 36 -0.78 -2.45 4.45
C ILE A 36 -1.16 -3.87 3.99
N ALA A 37 -0.18 -4.73 3.76
CA ALA A 37 -0.42 -6.13 3.40
C ALA A 37 -1.09 -6.90 4.56
N GLU A 38 -0.69 -6.66 5.81
CA GLU A 38 -1.35 -7.21 7.00
C GLU A 38 -2.81 -6.75 7.10
N MET A 39 -3.10 -5.46 6.89
CA MET A 39 -4.47 -4.94 6.85
C MET A 39 -5.33 -5.58 5.76
N SER A 40 -4.69 -6.08 4.69
CA SER A 40 -5.36 -6.65 3.53
C SER A 40 -5.63 -8.15 3.65
N GLN A 41 -5.31 -8.77 4.80
CA GLN A 41 -5.57 -10.19 5.03
C GLN A 41 -7.05 -10.52 4.88
N GLY A 42 -7.35 -11.66 4.25
CA GLY A 42 -8.72 -12.08 3.93
C GLY A 42 -9.31 -11.45 2.66
N PHE A 43 -8.56 -10.60 1.94
CA PHE A 43 -8.96 -10.15 0.62
C PHE A 43 -8.72 -11.22 -0.45
N SER A 44 -9.60 -11.27 -1.45
CA SER A 44 -9.39 -12.12 -2.62
C SER A 44 -8.27 -11.55 -3.50
N GLY A 45 -7.59 -12.39 -4.28
CA GLY A 45 -6.60 -11.92 -5.26
C GLY A 45 -7.17 -10.90 -6.26
N ARG A 46 -8.48 -10.98 -6.56
CA ARG A 46 -9.18 -9.98 -7.38
C ARG A 46 -9.26 -8.63 -6.67
N THR A 47 -9.62 -8.63 -5.40
CA THR A 47 -9.69 -7.41 -4.58
C THR A 47 -8.30 -6.78 -4.44
N LEU A 48 -7.28 -7.58 -4.12
CA LEU A 48 -5.89 -7.11 -3.98
C LEU A 48 -5.38 -6.39 -5.23
N ARG A 49 -5.59 -6.96 -6.43
CA ARG A 49 -5.19 -6.32 -7.69
C ARG A 49 -5.94 -5.02 -8.00
N LYS A 50 -7.13 -4.83 -7.43
CA LYS A 50 -7.95 -3.62 -7.62
C LYS A 50 -7.51 -2.46 -6.70
N ILE A 51 -6.91 -2.75 -5.53
CA ILE A 51 -6.51 -1.74 -4.55
C ILE A 51 -5.63 -0.62 -5.16
N PRO A 52 -4.56 -0.90 -5.94
CA PRO A 52 -3.73 0.16 -6.51
C PRO A 52 -4.51 1.15 -7.40
N PHE A 53 -5.48 0.64 -8.16
CA PHE A 53 -6.34 1.47 -8.99
C PHE A 53 -7.26 2.36 -8.15
N LEU A 54 -7.88 1.80 -7.10
CA LEU A 54 -8.75 2.57 -6.20
C LEU A 54 -7.97 3.61 -5.40
N ALA A 55 -6.77 3.26 -4.94
CA ALA A 55 -5.85 4.18 -4.27
C ALA A 55 -5.65 5.43 -5.11
N HIS A 56 -5.25 5.24 -6.37
CA HIS A 56 -5.04 6.35 -7.28
C HIS A 56 -6.35 7.11 -7.57
N ALA A 57 -7.41 6.42 -7.98
CA ALA A 57 -8.63 7.08 -8.45
C ALA A 57 -9.36 7.87 -7.34
N LEU A 58 -9.31 7.41 -6.09
CA LEU A 58 -10.08 7.99 -5.00
C LEU A 58 -9.26 8.95 -4.13
N PHE A 59 -7.94 8.75 -4.05
CA PHE A 59 -7.10 9.46 -3.09
C PHE A 59 -5.88 10.16 -3.72
N VAL A 60 -5.72 10.09 -5.05
CA VAL A 60 -4.64 10.75 -5.78
C VAL A 60 -5.21 11.65 -6.87
N GLY A 61 -4.95 12.95 -6.76
CA GLY A 61 -5.39 13.96 -7.74
C GLY A 61 -4.35 14.33 -8.80
N SER A 62 -3.16 13.73 -8.79
CA SER A 62 -2.03 14.10 -9.66
C SER A 62 -1.58 12.96 -10.57
N GLN A 63 -0.95 13.31 -11.71
CA GLN A 63 -0.36 12.31 -12.63
C GLN A 63 0.98 11.73 -12.13
N LYS A 64 1.64 12.41 -11.19
CA LYS A 64 2.90 11.97 -10.60
C LYS A 64 2.86 12.14 -9.09
N MET A 65 3.49 11.22 -8.38
CA MET A 65 3.55 11.20 -6.91
C MET A 65 4.77 10.45 -6.37
N SER A 66 5.08 10.60 -5.08
CA SER A 66 6.09 9.80 -4.39
C SER A 66 5.54 8.43 -3.97
N HIS A 67 6.44 7.52 -3.58
CA HIS A 67 6.06 6.23 -3.00
C HIS A 67 5.26 6.43 -1.72
N GLU A 68 5.70 7.31 -0.83
CA GLU A 68 5.00 7.61 0.42
C GLU A 68 3.54 8.03 0.19
N THR A 69 3.29 8.96 -0.74
CA THR A 69 1.93 9.40 -1.06
C THR A 69 1.10 8.26 -1.63
N PHE A 70 1.69 7.40 -2.46
CA PHE A 70 0.97 6.27 -3.05
C PHE A 70 0.64 5.19 -2.01
N LEU A 71 1.55 4.90 -1.08
CA LEU A 71 1.30 3.97 0.02
C LEU A 71 0.21 4.49 0.98
N ASN A 72 0.22 5.80 1.28
CA ASN A 72 -0.87 6.44 2.03
C ASN A 72 -2.23 6.29 1.31
N ALA A 73 -2.27 6.51 -0.01
CA ALA A 73 -3.47 6.30 -0.80
C ALA A 73 -3.92 4.83 -0.79
N MET A 74 -2.99 3.87 -0.83
CA MET A 74 -3.32 2.44 -0.72
C MET A 74 -3.88 2.07 0.65
N GLN A 75 -3.31 2.59 1.74
CA GLN A 75 -3.85 2.39 3.09
C GLN A 75 -5.32 2.86 3.15
N ASN A 76 -5.60 4.06 2.63
CA ASN A 76 -6.96 4.61 2.58
C ASN A 76 -7.90 3.75 1.73
N ALA A 77 -7.43 3.22 0.59
CA ALA A 77 -8.21 2.33 -0.25
C ALA A 77 -8.53 0.99 0.42
N VAL A 78 -7.58 0.41 1.16
CA VAL A 78 -7.81 -0.81 1.96
C VAL A 78 -8.83 -0.52 3.05
N ALA A 79 -8.67 0.55 3.82
CA ALA A 79 -9.60 0.94 4.88
C ALA A 79 -11.03 1.15 4.33
N LYS A 80 -11.16 1.86 3.20
CA LYS A 80 -12.44 2.02 2.52
C LYS A 80 -13.03 0.68 2.05
N GLN A 81 -12.22 -0.21 1.48
CA GLN A 81 -12.68 -1.53 1.02
C GLN A 81 -13.17 -2.42 2.18
N ILE A 82 -12.60 -2.27 3.38
CA ILE A 82 -13.09 -2.91 4.60
C ILE A 82 -14.43 -2.30 5.00
N GLN A 83 -14.51 -0.97 5.08
CA GLN A 83 -15.75 -0.27 5.46
C GLN A 83 -16.92 -0.63 4.53
N ASP A 84 -16.70 -0.56 3.20
CA ASP A 84 -17.73 -0.87 2.20
C ASP A 84 -18.24 -2.32 2.34
N ARG A 85 -17.41 -3.26 2.82
CA ARG A 85 -17.83 -4.64 3.09
C ARG A 85 -18.68 -4.74 4.36
N THR A 86 -18.28 -4.04 5.42
CA THR A 86 -19.01 -3.99 6.69
C THR A 86 -20.41 -3.41 6.49
N ASP A 87 -20.51 -2.33 5.72
CA ASP A 87 -21.79 -1.66 5.42
C ASP A 87 -22.75 -2.56 4.62
N LEU A 88 -22.23 -3.44 3.77
CA LEU A 88 -23.03 -4.42 3.01
C LEU A 88 -23.49 -5.62 3.84
N SER A 89 -22.83 -5.88 4.97
CA SER A 89 -23.15 -6.99 5.87
C SER A 89 -24.01 -6.60 7.08
N SER A 90 -24.32 -5.30 7.21
CA SER A 90 -25.17 -4.72 8.26
C SER A 90 -26.60 -4.54 7.78
#